data_AF-E4TB94-F1
#
_entry.id   AF-E4TB94-F1
#
_cell.length_a   1.000
_cell.length_b   1.000
_cell.length_c   1.000
_cell.angle_alpha   90.00
_cell.angle_beta   90.00
_cell.angle_gamma   90.00
#
_symmetry.space_group_name_H-M   'P 1'
#
loop_
_entity.id
_entity.type
_entity.pdbx_description
1 polymer ?
#
loop_
_entity_poly.entity_id
_entity_poly.type
_entity_poly.pdbx_seq_one_letter_code
_entity_poly.pdbx_strand_id
1 'polypeptide(L)'
;MSNKKQLPEWEKEFNRVKNNSIYFLEVYYNQIYPDKKVALSKEEKQAFFDKYKGVPLFEDMDKWAAYTKEIKQLKNEGYEDWEIL
;
A
#
# COMPACT_ATOMS: atom_id res chain seq x y z
N MET A 1 18.12 -15.84 -18.95
CA MET A 1 16.70 -15.47 -18.75
C MET A 1 16.38 -15.69 -17.29
N SER A 2 16.09 -14.63 -16.53
CA SER A 2 15.75 -14.76 -15.10
C SER A 2 14.33 -15.31 -14.98
N ASN A 3 14.19 -16.52 -14.43
CA ASN A 3 12.91 -17.08 -14.01
C ASN A 3 12.40 -16.24 -12.83
N LYS A 4 11.69 -15.14 -13.11
CA LYS A 4 10.96 -14.42 -12.07
C LYS A 4 9.82 -15.32 -11.59
N LYS A 5 10.07 -16.07 -10.51
CA LYS A 5 9.02 -16.77 -9.78
C LYS A 5 7.96 -15.73 -9.40
N GLN A 6 6.75 -15.91 -9.91
CA GLN A 6 5.62 -15.07 -9.53
C GLN A 6 5.34 -15.33 -8.05
N LEU A 7 5.22 -14.26 -7.25
CA LEU A 7 4.93 -14.39 -5.82
C LEU A 7 3.58 -15.11 -5.65
N PRO A 8 3.45 -16.04 -4.68
CA PRO A 8 2.16 -16.59 -4.29
C PRO A 8 1.18 -15.48 -3.87
N GLU A 9 -0.13 -15.69 -4.07
CA GLU A 9 -1.15 -14.66 -3.76
C GLU A 9 -1.13 -14.20 -2.31
N TRP A 10 -0.92 -15.11 -1.35
CA TRP A 10 -0.83 -14.74 0.07
C TRP A 10 0.34 -13.79 0.35
N GLU A 11 1.45 -13.91 -0.39
CA GLU A 11 2.64 -13.07 -0.20
C GLU A 11 2.44 -11.68 -0.82
N LYS A 12 1.68 -11.60 -1.92
CA LYS A 12 1.25 -10.32 -2.49
C LYS A 12 0.34 -9.57 -1.51
N GLU A 13 -0.63 -10.27 -0.94
CA GLU A 13 -1.56 -9.73 0.04
C GLU A 13 -0.83 -9.29 1.32
N PHE A 14 0.09 -10.10 1.83
CA PHE A 14 0.94 -9.72 2.95
C PHE A 14 1.73 -8.43 2.67
N ASN A 15 2.34 -8.30 1.48
CA ASN A 15 3.09 -7.10 1.13
C ASN A 15 2.23 -5.85 0.99
N ARG A 16 0.96 -5.98 0.56
CA ARG A 16 -0.01 -4.86 0.56
C ARG A 16 -0.31 -4.43 1.99
N VAL A 17 -0.72 -5.35 2.86
CA VAL A 17 -1.05 -5.05 4.26
C VAL A 17 0.14 -4.45 5.01
N LYS A 18 1.34 -5.00 4.81
CA LYS A 18 2.54 -4.57 5.52
C LYS A 18 2.91 -3.12 5.22
N ASN A 19 2.68 -2.67 4.00
CA ASN A 19 3.08 -1.33 3.56
C ASN A 19 1.93 -0.33 3.55
N ASN A 20 0.68 -0.80 3.59
CA ASN A 20 -0.53 0.02 3.54
C ASN A 20 -1.40 -0.18 4.78
N SER A 21 -1.29 0.77 5.71
CA SER A 21 -2.03 0.75 6.97
C SER A 21 -3.54 0.94 6.78
N ILE A 22 -3.98 1.58 5.69
CA ILE A 22 -5.41 1.71 5.35
C ILE A 22 -5.95 0.39 4.83
N TYR A 23 -5.19 -0.31 3.98
CA TYR A 23 -5.56 -1.65 3.51
C TYR A 23 -5.70 -2.63 4.67
N PHE A 24 -4.78 -2.60 5.64
CA PHE A 24 -4.92 -3.35 6.89
C PHE A 24 -6.25 -3.04 7.60
N LEU A 25 -6.56 -1.76 7.79
CA LEU A 25 -7.74 -1.34 8.54
C LEU A 25 -9.04 -1.76 7.83
N GLU A 26 -9.14 -1.50 6.53
CA GLU A 26 -10.37 -1.68 5.76
C GLU A 26 -10.62 -3.13 5.36
N VAL A 27 -9.57 -3.85 4.99
CA VAL A 27 -9.71 -5.20 4.41
C VAL A 27 -9.49 -6.30 5.45
N TYR A 28 -8.79 -6.03 6.55
CA TYR A 28 -8.55 -7.04 7.59
C TYR A 28 -9.26 -6.71 8.90
N TYR A 29 -8.89 -5.61 9.57
CA TYR A 29 -9.42 -5.30 10.89
C TYR A 29 -10.95 -5.16 10.89
N ASN A 30 -11.49 -4.40 9.94
CA ASN A 30 -12.93 -4.15 9.82
C ASN A 30 -13.75 -5.39 9.41
N GLN A 31 -13.14 -6.36 8.71
CA GLN A 31 -13.82 -7.61 8.38
C GLN A 31 -13.92 -8.54 9.60
N ILE A 32 -12.87 -8.58 10.43
CA ILE A 32 -12.82 -9.42 11.63
C ILE A 32 -13.68 -8.84 12.76
N TYR A 33 -13.73 -7.50 12.87
CA TYR A 33 -14.45 -6.79 13.94
C TYR A 33 -15.55 -5.87 13.38
N PRO A 34 -16.61 -6.40 12.77
CA PRO A 34 -17.65 -5.60 12.13
C PRO A 34 -18.37 -4.65 13.11
N ASP A 35 -18.57 -5.08 14.37
CA ASP A 35 -19.21 -4.27 15.41
C ASP A 35 -18.32 -3.14 15.93
N LYS A 36 -17.01 -3.18 15.65
CA LYS A 36 -16.01 -2.18 16.04
C LYS A 36 -15.36 -1.53 14.82
N LYS A 37 -16.08 -1.51 13.70
CA LYS A 37 -15.58 -1.00 12.43
C LYS A 37 -15.07 0.43 12.61
N VAL A 38 -13.84 0.67 12.18
CA VAL A 38 -13.25 2.00 12.13
C VAL A 38 -13.50 2.59 10.75
N ALA A 39 -14.21 3.71 10.70
CA ALA A 39 -14.42 4.48 9.50
C ALA A 39 -13.70 5.83 9.66
N LEU A 40 -12.67 6.04 8.84
CA LEU A 40 -11.87 7.26 8.83
C LEU A 40 -12.34 8.19 7.70
N SER A 41 -12.33 9.49 7.94
CA SER A 41 -12.44 10.51 6.89
C SER A 41 -11.25 10.42 5.91
N LYS A 42 -11.34 11.10 4.77
CA LYS A 42 -10.25 11.15 3.80
C LYS A 42 -8.95 11.70 4.42
N GLU A 43 -9.07 12.76 5.20
CA GLU A 43 -7.95 13.42 5.87
C GLU A 43 -7.35 12.52 6.96
N GLU A 44 -8.20 11.83 7.72
CA GLU A 44 -7.76 10.86 8.73
C GLU A 44 -7.06 9.65 8.09
N LYS A 45 -7.55 9.18 6.94
CA LYS A 45 -6.89 8.14 6.15
C LYS A 45 -5.49 8.57 5.72
N GLN A 46 -5.36 9.78 5.16
CA GLN A 46 -4.05 10.29 4.75
C GLN A 46 -3.10 10.40 5.95
N ALA A 47 -3.55 10.97 7.07
CA ALA A 47 -2.73 11.10 8.27
C ALA A 47 -2.32 9.74 8.87
N PHE A 48 -3.22 8.75 8.87
CA PHE A 48 -2.93 7.41 9.35
C PHE A 48 -1.99 6.64 8.40
N PHE A 49 -2.19 6.82 7.09
CA PHE A 49 -1.28 6.29 6.09
C PHE A 49 0.11 6.87 6.24
N ASP A 50 0.26 8.20 6.27
CA ASP A 50 1.56 8.86 6.39
C ASP A 50 2.31 8.48 7.66
N LYS A 51 1.59 8.25 8.76
CA LYS A 51 2.18 7.85 10.04
C LYS A 51 2.73 6.41 10.04
N TYR A 52 2.12 5.50 9.28
CA TYR A 52 2.38 4.06 9.39
C TYR A 52 2.77 3.37 8.07
N LYS A 53 2.85 4.10 6.95
CA LYS A 53 3.20 3.54 5.64
C LYS A 53 4.57 2.89 5.68
N GLY A 54 4.65 1.73 5.04
CA GLY A 54 5.93 1.06 4.80
C GLY A 54 6.66 1.71 3.63
N VAL A 55 7.99 1.80 3.73
CA VAL A 55 8.84 2.20 2.61
C VAL A 55 9.40 0.93 1.96
N PRO A 56 9.10 0.67 0.67
CA PRO A 56 9.69 -0.49 -0.01
C PRO A 56 11.22 -0.36 -0.07
N LEU A 57 11.91 -1.48 0.12
CA LEU A 57 13.34 -1.56 -0.09
C LEU A 57 13.60 -1.94 -1.55
N PHE A 58 14.50 -1.21 -2.21
CA PHE A 58 14.87 -1.42 -3.60
C PHE A 58 16.29 -1.99 -3.69
N GLU A 59 16.50 -2.90 -4.63
CA GLU A 59 17.81 -3.51 -4.90
C GLU A 59 18.80 -2.52 -5.51
N ASP A 60 18.30 -1.56 -6.29
CA ASP A 60 19.11 -0.59 -7.01
C ASP A 60 18.35 0.74 -7.23
N MET A 61 19.08 1.78 -7.66
CA MET A 61 18.55 3.12 -7.89
C MET A 61 17.62 3.19 -9.12
N ASP A 62 17.79 2.31 -10.10
CA ASP A 62 16.96 2.29 -11.31
C ASP A 62 15.53 1.83 -10.99
N LYS A 63 15.40 0.78 -10.16
CA LYS A 63 14.12 0.29 -9.64
C LYS A 63 13.45 1.32 -8.75
N TRP A 64 14.21 2.00 -7.90
CA TRP A 64 13.69 3.10 -7.09
C TRP A 64 13.18 4.26 -7.96
N ALA A 65 13.92 4.64 -9.00
CA ALA A 65 13.54 5.72 -9.91
C ALA A 65 12.27 5.35 -10.71
N ALA A 66 12.18 4.11 -11.20
CA ALA A 66 10.99 3.60 -11.89
C ALA A 66 9.76 3.63 -10.98
N TYR A 67 9.88 3.13 -9.75
CA TYR A 67 8.82 3.15 -8.75
C TYR A 67 8.36 4.57 -8.40
N THR A 68 9.31 5.50 -8.20
CA THR A 68 9.00 6.89 -7.88
C THR A 68 8.29 7.59 -9.04
N LYS A 69 8.67 7.27 -10.29
CA LYS A 69 8.00 7.78 -11.49
C LYS A 69 6.56 7.27 -11.60
N GLU A 70 6.34 6.00 -11.31
CA GLU A 70 5.01 5.37 -11.30
C GLU A 70 4.09 5.99 -10.25
N ILE A 71 4.56 6.15 -9.00
CA ILE A 71 3.82 6.87 -7.96
C ILE A 71 3.43 8.26 -8.44
N LYS A 72 4.38 9.02 -8.99
CA LYS A 72 4.12 10.39 -9.44
C LYS A 72 3.05 10.43 -10.54
N GLN A 73 3.06 9.46 -11.46
CA GLN A 73 2.04 9.35 -12.49
C GLN A 73 0.66 9.10 -11.87
N LEU A 74 0.53 8.12 -10.98
CA LEU A 74 -0.74 7.80 -10.33
C LEU A 74 -1.28 8.97 -9.49
N LYS A 75 -0.41 9.69 -8.78
CA LYS A 75 -0.82 10.92 -8.09
C LYS A 75 -1.36 11.99 -9.05
N ASN A 76 -0.76 12.12 -10.24
CA ASN A 76 -1.25 13.05 -11.27
C ASN A 76 -2.59 12.60 -11.86
N GLU A 77 -2.89 11.30 -11.85
CA GLU A 77 -4.18 10.73 -12.26
C GLU A 77 -5.25 10.89 -11.18
N GLY A 78 -4.88 11.37 -9.98
CA GLY A 78 -5.79 11.69 -8.89
C GLY A 78 -5.97 10.60 -7.83
N TYR A 79 -5.12 9.57 -7.85
CA TYR A 79 -5.11 8.55 -6.81
C TYR A 79 -4.54 9.08 -5.49
N GLU A 80 -5.14 8.63 -4.38
CA GLU A 80 -4.66 8.92 -3.04
C GLU A 80 -3.45 8.05 -2.68
N ASP A 81 -2.65 8.48 -1.70
CA ASP A 81 -1.39 7.81 -1.37
C ASP A 81 -1.58 6.35 -0.92
N TRP A 82 -2.67 6.06 -0.21
CA TRP A 82 -3.01 4.70 0.22
C TRP A 82 -3.71 3.87 -0.87
N GLU A 83 -4.06 4.46 -2.02
CA GLU A 83 -4.61 3.71 -3.16
C GLU A 83 -3.50 3.23 -4.10
N ILE A 84 -2.33 3.88 -4.03
CA ILE A 84 -1.16 3.60 -4.87
C ILE A 84 -0.30 2.46 -4.30
N LEU A 85 -0.22 2.36 -2.97
CA LEU A 85 0.69 1.49 -2.21
C LEU A 85 -0.02 0.28 -1.62
#